data_AF-A0A2T4TBI7-F1
#
_entry.id   AF-A0A2T4TBI7-F1
#
_cell.length_a   1.000
_cell.length_b   1.000
_cell.length_c   1.000
_cell.angle_alpha   90.00
_cell.angle_beta   90.00
_cell.angle_gamma   90.00
#
_symmetry.space_group_name_H-M   'P 1'
#
loop_
_entity.id
_entity.type
_entity.pdbx_description
1 polymer ?
#
loop_
_entity_poly.entity_id
_entity_poly.type
_entity_poly.pdbx_seq_one_letter_code
_entity_poly.pdbx_strand_id
1 'polypeptide(L)'
;MRFLKRFRIKPSERGISGQSDMDRDWLIKEIMEMEWEQFTHVKNIGKRAYCQDRKKTFLFSRRAYFWGYSEQILLSYRDDLIRAKTRGISLVANKYGYMMKKTNPSYFKNIQHQLIECTQEKENLVDCLMFFVQNWLRDIQDMEWQSRRKFYSKEDNQDQTSVETYFFGEYCSYSEKTLKKILIADLENYLCGKNRLKENLIALR
;
A
#
# COMPACT_ATOMS: atom_id res chain seq x y z
N MET A 1 -57.86 8.89 -24.16
CA MET A 1 -56.98 9.18 -23.00
C MET A 1 -56.38 7.86 -22.50
N ARG A 2 -55.05 7.75 -22.50
CA ARG A 2 -54.17 6.71 -21.90
C ARG A 2 -54.17 5.30 -22.54
N PHE A 3 -53.21 4.92 -23.38
CA PHE A 3 -51.76 4.66 -23.20
C PHE A 3 -51.40 3.36 -22.44
N LEU A 4 -50.65 2.52 -23.18
CA LEU A 4 -49.59 1.57 -22.79
C LEU A 4 -49.92 0.08 -22.58
N LYS A 5 -49.59 -0.66 -23.65
CA LYS A 5 -49.28 -2.09 -23.69
C LYS A 5 -48.20 -2.44 -22.66
N ARG A 6 -48.41 -3.55 -21.94
CA ARG A 6 -47.41 -4.26 -21.12
C ARG A 6 -46.12 -4.51 -21.92
N PHE A 7 -45.04 -3.81 -21.57
CA PHE A 7 -43.69 -4.23 -21.93
C PHE A 7 -43.26 -5.36 -20.99
N ARG A 8 -43.05 -6.54 -21.57
CA ARG A 8 -42.47 -7.71 -20.91
C ARG A 8 -40.94 -7.52 -20.99
N ILE A 9 -40.33 -7.04 -19.92
CA ILE A 9 -38.87 -6.89 -19.83
C ILE A 9 -38.29 -8.31 -19.66
N LYS A 10 -37.50 -8.77 -20.64
CA LYS A 10 -36.68 -9.99 -20.53
C LYS A 10 -35.61 -9.77 -19.46
N PRO A 11 -35.23 -10.80 -18.68
CA PRO A 11 -34.10 -10.68 -17.76
C PRO A 11 -32.84 -10.39 -18.57
N SER A 12 -32.16 -9.29 -18.25
CA SER A 12 -30.92 -8.89 -18.90
C SER A 12 -29.82 -9.90 -18.60
N GLU A 13 -29.14 -10.30 -19.66
CA GLU A 13 -28.03 -11.24 -19.69
C GLU A 13 -26.87 -10.78 -18.80
N ARG A 14 -26.17 -11.78 -18.27
CA ARG A 14 -24.97 -11.69 -17.43
C ARG A 14 -23.99 -10.64 -17.96
N GLY A 15 -23.70 -9.64 -17.13
CA GLY A 15 -22.64 -8.66 -17.36
C GLY A 15 -21.27 -9.36 -17.38
N ILE A 16 -20.52 -9.06 -18.44
CA ILE A 16 -19.15 -9.47 -18.70
C ILE A 16 -18.24 -8.82 -17.64
N SER A 17 -17.71 -9.61 -16.70
CA SER A 17 -16.73 -9.16 -15.68
C SER A 17 -15.27 -9.50 -16.06
N GLY A 18 -15.00 -9.88 -17.30
CA GLY A 18 -13.69 -10.45 -17.69
C GLY A 18 -12.62 -9.46 -18.14
N GLN A 19 -12.97 -8.19 -18.42
CA GLN A 19 -12.04 -7.23 -19.04
C GLN A 19 -11.31 -6.33 -18.03
N SER A 20 -11.95 -5.97 -16.90
CA SER A 20 -11.35 -5.09 -15.88
C SER A 20 -10.29 -5.78 -15.01
N ASP A 21 -10.46 -7.07 -14.76
CA ASP A 21 -9.58 -7.82 -13.85
C ASP A 21 -8.21 -8.12 -14.47
N MET A 22 -8.17 -8.33 -15.79
CA MET A 22 -6.91 -8.54 -16.52
C MET A 22 -6.03 -7.28 -16.53
N ASP A 23 -6.64 -6.09 -16.64
CA ASP A 23 -5.92 -4.81 -16.68
C ASP A 23 -5.32 -4.45 -15.31
N ARG A 24 -6.08 -4.70 -14.23
CA ARG A 24 -5.59 -4.47 -12.86
C ARG A 24 -4.49 -5.45 -12.46
N ASP A 25 -4.64 -6.75 -12.78
CA ASP A 25 -3.62 -7.75 -12.46
C ASP A 25 -2.31 -7.49 -13.21
N TRP A 26 -2.41 -7.07 -14.47
CA TRP A 26 -1.26 -6.63 -15.25
C TRP A 26 -0.59 -5.41 -14.62
N LEU A 27 -1.37 -4.40 -14.22
CA LEU A 27 -0.86 -3.20 -13.56
C LEU A 27 -0.15 -3.51 -12.23
N ILE A 28 -0.71 -4.40 -11.40
CA ILE A 28 -0.06 -4.87 -10.17
C ILE A 28 1.28 -5.53 -10.50
N LYS A 29 1.31 -6.41 -11.50
CA LYS A 29 2.54 -7.09 -11.92
C LYS A 29 3.60 -6.09 -12.41
N GLU A 30 3.22 -5.12 -13.22
CA GLU A 30 4.11 -4.08 -13.72
C GLU A 30 4.71 -3.26 -12.57
N ILE A 31 3.86 -2.80 -11.64
CA ILE A 31 4.30 -2.07 -10.44
C ILE A 31 5.32 -2.89 -9.63
N MET A 32 5.03 -4.18 -9.41
CA MET A 32 5.92 -5.07 -8.68
C MET A 32 7.28 -5.27 -9.36
N GLU A 33 7.29 -5.36 -10.69
CA GLU A 33 8.52 -5.47 -11.49
C GLU A 33 9.34 -4.18 -11.43
N MET A 34 8.69 -3.02 -11.55
CA MET A 34 9.31 -1.70 -11.40
C MET A 34 9.92 -1.49 -10.02
N GLU A 35 9.19 -1.84 -8.96
CA GLU A 35 9.72 -1.76 -7.59
C GLU A 35 10.93 -2.66 -7.40
N TRP A 36 10.87 -3.89 -7.91
CA TRP A 36 11.99 -4.83 -7.81
C TRP A 36 13.22 -4.31 -8.55
N GLU A 37 13.06 -3.79 -9.76
CA GLU A 37 14.15 -3.19 -10.54
C GLU A 37 14.79 -2.02 -9.78
N GLN A 38 13.99 -1.06 -9.31
CA GLN A 38 14.47 0.09 -8.54
C GLN A 38 15.15 -0.33 -7.24
N PHE A 39 14.56 -1.29 -6.53
CA PHE A 39 15.08 -1.75 -5.25
C PHE A 39 16.39 -2.54 -5.39
N THR A 40 16.62 -3.22 -6.51
CA THR A 40 17.85 -4.01 -6.73
C THR A 40 19.01 -3.21 -7.30
N HIS A 41 18.74 -2.14 -8.07
CA HIS A 41 19.76 -1.40 -8.80
C HIS A 41 20.20 -0.08 -8.14
N VAL A 42 19.42 0.47 -7.20
CA VAL A 42 19.78 1.72 -6.52
C VAL A 42 20.86 1.43 -5.46
N LYS A 43 21.95 2.22 -5.47
CA LYS A 43 22.94 2.24 -4.38
C LYS A 43 22.20 2.64 -3.10
N ASN A 44 21.91 1.66 -2.26
CA ASN A 44 20.98 1.83 -1.14
C ASN A 44 21.39 2.99 -0.23
N ILE A 45 20.36 3.67 0.27
CA ILE A 45 20.41 4.38 1.54
C ILE A 45 20.68 3.31 2.62
N GLY A 46 21.94 3.14 2.99
CA GLY A 46 22.37 2.14 3.98
C GLY A 46 22.86 0.79 3.43
N LYS A 47 22.79 -0.25 4.28
CA LYS A 47 23.24 -1.61 3.94
C LYS A 47 22.21 -2.35 3.08
N ARG A 48 22.69 -3.31 2.27
CA ARG A 48 21.83 -4.24 1.50
C ARG A 48 20.79 -4.89 2.43
N ALA A 49 19.51 -4.75 2.11
CA ALA A 49 18.42 -5.26 2.94
C ALA A 49 18.19 -6.76 2.67
N TYR A 50 17.89 -7.55 3.70
CA TYR A 50 17.63 -9.00 3.59
C TYR A 50 16.54 -9.36 2.54
N CYS A 51 15.59 -8.44 2.28
CA CYS A 51 14.55 -8.63 1.27
C CYS A 51 15.08 -8.55 -0.18
N GLN A 52 16.27 -7.97 -0.41
CA GLN A 52 16.90 -7.87 -1.75
C GLN A 52 17.37 -9.23 -2.29
N ASP A 53 17.42 -10.26 -1.44
CA ASP A 53 17.87 -11.60 -1.82
C ASP A 53 16.70 -12.60 -1.94
N ARG A 54 15.45 -12.16 -1.72
CA ARG A 54 14.25 -13.01 -1.74
C ARG A 54 13.15 -12.46 -2.67
N LYS A 55 13.43 -12.41 -3.97
CA LYS A 55 12.49 -11.90 -5.00
C LYS A 55 11.10 -12.52 -4.89
N LYS A 56 10.97 -13.85 -4.78
CA LYS A 56 9.66 -14.53 -4.72
C LYS A 56 8.83 -14.08 -3.51
N THR A 57 9.45 -13.99 -2.33
CA THR A 57 8.78 -13.53 -1.11
C THR A 57 8.37 -12.07 -1.20
N PHE A 58 9.24 -11.21 -1.76
CA PHE A 58 8.93 -9.81 -2.01
C PHE A 58 7.73 -9.66 -2.95
N LEU A 59 7.72 -10.35 -4.09
CA LEU A 59 6.64 -10.26 -5.05
C LEU A 59 5.30 -10.75 -4.47
N PHE A 60 5.31 -11.84 -3.70
CA PHE A 60 4.11 -12.34 -3.04
C PHE A 60 3.53 -11.32 -2.05
N SER A 61 4.36 -10.71 -1.20
CA SER A 61 3.90 -9.73 -0.23
C SER A 61 3.41 -8.43 -0.90
N ARG A 62 4.04 -8.02 -2.00
CA ARG A 62 3.59 -6.86 -2.80
C ARG A 62 2.25 -7.10 -3.47
N ARG A 63 2.04 -8.27 -4.11
CA ARG A 63 0.75 -8.63 -4.69
C ARG A 63 -0.36 -8.57 -3.63
N ALA A 64 -0.11 -9.18 -2.46
CA ALA A 64 -1.01 -9.14 -1.33
C ALA A 64 -1.36 -7.73 -0.86
N TYR A 65 -0.36 -6.86 -0.80
CA TYR A 65 -0.54 -5.46 -0.40
C TYR A 65 -1.35 -4.66 -1.43
N PHE A 66 -1.03 -4.82 -2.72
CA PHE A 66 -1.68 -4.06 -3.80
C PHE A 66 -3.09 -4.54 -4.15
N TRP A 67 -3.43 -5.78 -3.81
CA TRP A 67 -4.74 -6.34 -4.09
C TRP A 67 -5.90 -5.51 -3.54
N GLY A 68 -5.68 -4.85 -2.39
CA GLY A 68 -6.69 -3.99 -1.76
C GLY A 68 -6.82 -2.59 -2.32
N TYR A 69 -6.11 -2.25 -3.39
CA TYR A 69 -6.20 -0.94 -4.02
C TYR A 69 -6.94 -1.02 -5.35
N SER A 70 -7.67 0.06 -5.64
CA SER A 70 -8.33 0.24 -6.93
C SER A 70 -7.30 0.55 -8.02
N GLU A 71 -7.68 0.31 -9.27
CA GLU A 71 -6.86 0.62 -10.44
C GLU A 71 -6.39 2.09 -10.45
N GLN A 72 -7.25 3.03 -10.07
CA GLN A 72 -6.89 4.45 -10.03
C GLN A 72 -5.79 4.78 -9.02
N ILE A 73 -5.74 4.07 -7.89
CA ILE A 73 -4.67 4.22 -6.89
C ILE A 73 -3.39 3.61 -7.44
N LEU A 74 -3.49 2.41 -8.05
CA LEU A 74 -2.36 1.72 -8.64
C LEU A 74 -1.72 2.53 -9.78
N LEU A 75 -2.51 3.15 -10.66
CA LEU A 75 -2.01 4.06 -11.71
C LEU A 75 -1.30 5.28 -11.10
N SER A 76 -1.85 5.87 -10.05
CA SER A 76 -1.20 6.99 -9.34
C SER A 76 0.13 6.57 -8.72
N TYR A 77 0.20 5.37 -8.15
CA TYR A 77 1.43 4.83 -7.59
C TYR A 77 2.46 4.45 -8.67
N ARG A 78 2.02 3.92 -9.81
CA ARG A 78 2.88 3.70 -10.98
C ARG A 78 3.53 5.00 -11.44
N ASP A 79 2.78 6.11 -11.48
CA ASP A 79 3.34 7.43 -11.77
C ASP A 79 4.42 7.85 -10.74
N ASP A 80 4.24 7.51 -9.46
CA ASP A 80 5.25 7.75 -8.42
C ASP A 80 6.54 7.00 -8.73
N LEU A 81 6.43 5.72 -9.10
CA LEU A 81 7.58 4.90 -9.48
C LEU A 81 8.29 5.45 -10.71
N ILE A 82 7.56 5.89 -11.74
CA ILE A 82 8.17 6.50 -12.94
C ILE A 82 8.97 7.74 -12.56
N ARG A 83 8.37 8.65 -11.77
CA ARG A 83 9.05 9.88 -11.30
C ARG A 83 10.25 9.58 -10.40
N ALA A 84 10.18 8.54 -9.57
CA ALA A 84 11.29 8.13 -8.73
C ALA A 84 12.45 7.56 -9.58
N LYS A 85 12.12 6.75 -10.61
CA LYS A 85 13.10 6.18 -11.54
C LYS A 85 13.91 7.26 -12.26
N THR A 86 13.28 8.33 -12.73
CA THR A 86 13.99 9.44 -13.41
C THR A 86 14.99 10.17 -12.50
N ARG A 87 14.83 10.05 -11.18
CA ARG A 87 15.73 10.63 -10.17
C ARG A 87 16.72 9.62 -9.59
N GLY A 88 16.70 8.37 -10.05
CA GLY A 88 17.53 7.29 -9.50
C GLY A 88 17.15 6.90 -8.07
N ILE A 89 15.90 7.15 -7.66
CA ILE A 89 15.40 6.90 -6.31
C ILE A 89 14.59 5.61 -6.28
N SER A 90 14.79 4.78 -5.24
CA SER A 90 13.91 3.66 -4.93
C SER A 90 12.89 4.07 -3.87
N LEU A 91 11.59 3.97 -4.19
CA LEU A 91 10.52 4.22 -3.22
C LEU A 91 10.50 3.17 -2.11
N VAL A 92 10.84 1.92 -2.44
CA VAL A 92 11.00 0.84 -1.45
C VAL A 92 12.13 1.15 -0.46
N ALA A 93 13.28 1.65 -0.93
CA ALA A 93 14.36 2.09 -0.05
C ALA A 93 13.94 3.30 0.82
N ASN A 94 13.18 4.25 0.25
CA ASN A 94 12.63 5.38 0.98
C ASN A 94 11.72 4.95 2.13
N LYS A 95 10.81 4.02 1.83
CA LYS A 95 9.95 3.40 2.84
C LYS A 95 10.76 2.82 3.99
N TYR A 96 11.77 2.00 3.69
CA TYR A 96 12.61 1.42 4.75
C TYR A 96 13.37 2.50 5.54
N GLY A 97 13.82 3.56 4.87
CA GLY A 97 14.38 4.74 5.53
C GLY A 97 13.40 5.34 6.53
N TYR A 98 12.15 5.58 6.14
CA TYR A 98 11.13 6.13 7.04
C TYR A 98 10.73 5.19 8.19
N MET A 99 10.76 3.87 7.99
CA MET A 99 10.57 2.91 9.08
C MET A 99 11.61 3.11 10.20
N MET A 100 12.83 3.53 9.86
CA MET A 100 13.89 3.82 10.85
C MET A 100 13.53 4.97 11.79
N LYS A 101 12.61 5.86 11.42
CA LYS A 101 12.12 6.92 12.33
C LYS A 101 11.51 6.33 13.61
N LYS A 102 10.93 5.12 13.53
CA LYS A 102 10.34 4.39 14.67
C LYS A 102 11.30 3.33 15.24
N THR A 103 12.06 2.62 14.40
CA THR A 103 12.86 1.46 14.85
C THR A 103 14.30 1.81 15.21
N ASN A 104 14.87 2.86 14.61
CA ASN A 104 16.23 3.33 14.91
C ASN A 104 16.36 4.85 14.65
N PRO A 105 15.83 5.70 15.56
CA PRO A 105 15.78 7.16 15.34
C PRO A 105 17.16 7.80 15.17
N SER A 106 18.20 7.25 15.82
CA SER A 106 19.58 7.73 15.66
C SER A 106 20.08 7.50 14.23
N TYR A 107 19.86 6.30 13.69
CA TYR A 107 20.20 5.99 12.31
C TYR A 107 19.38 6.80 11.31
N PHE A 108 18.08 7.00 11.56
CA PHE A 108 17.21 7.83 10.73
C PHE A 108 17.77 9.26 10.54
N LYS A 109 18.23 9.91 11.61
CA LYS A 109 18.84 11.25 11.53
C LYS A 109 20.03 11.30 10.57
N ASN A 110 20.78 10.20 10.44
CA ASN A 110 21.93 10.10 9.55
C ASN A 110 21.55 9.88 8.08
N ILE A 111 20.35 9.34 7.79
CA ILE A 111 19.93 9.01 6.41
C ILE A 111 18.81 9.89 5.88
N GLN A 112 18.13 10.67 6.72
CA GLN A 112 16.94 11.46 6.35
C GLN A 112 17.18 12.40 5.16
N HIS A 113 18.39 12.95 5.03
CA HIS A 113 18.78 13.84 3.94
C HIS A 113 18.87 13.14 2.56
N GLN A 114 18.84 11.80 2.54
CA GLN A 114 18.85 10.98 1.33
C GLN A 114 17.43 10.53 0.93
N LEU A 115 16.44 10.75 1.80
CA LEU A 115 15.05 10.39 1.56
C LEU A 115 14.33 11.53 0.80
N ILE A 116 13.28 11.17 0.08
CA ILE A 116 12.32 12.12 -0.48
C ILE A 116 11.69 12.85 0.69
N GLU A 117 11.84 14.17 0.73
CA GLU A 117 11.28 15.02 1.79
C GLU A 117 9.79 14.76 2.04
N CYS A 118 9.42 14.80 3.33
CA CYS A 118 8.04 14.75 3.77
C CYS A 118 7.59 16.17 4.09
N THR A 119 6.85 16.78 3.18
CA THR A 119 6.23 18.11 3.38
C THR A 119 5.23 18.05 4.54
N GLN A 120 4.88 19.21 5.11
CA GLN A 120 3.84 19.27 6.14
C GLN A 120 2.49 18.71 5.65
N GLU A 121 2.15 18.95 4.38
CA GLU A 121 0.94 18.40 3.78
C GLU A 121 0.99 16.86 3.73
N LYS A 122 2.13 16.29 3.30
CA LYS A 122 2.33 14.85 3.32
C LYS A 122 2.24 14.28 4.73
N GLU A 123 2.87 14.92 5.73
CA GLU A 123 2.79 14.47 7.13
C GLU A 123 1.34 14.40 7.61
N ASN A 124 0.54 15.44 7.35
CA ASN A 124 -0.88 15.45 7.72
C ASN A 124 -1.68 14.32 7.03
N LEU A 125 -1.41 14.06 5.74
CA LEU A 125 -2.05 12.95 5.01
C LEU A 125 -1.68 11.59 5.59
N VAL A 126 -0.39 11.40 5.93
CA VAL A 126 0.10 10.16 6.56
C VAL A 126 -0.59 9.98 7.91
N ASP A 127 -0.68 11.01 8.74
CA ASP A 127 -1.33 10.93 10.05
C ASP A 127 -2.82 10.55 9.95
N CYS A 128 -3.56 11.16 9.01
CA CYS A 128 -4.95 10.79 8.73
C CYS A 128 -5.08 9.32 8.29
N LEU A 129 -4.18 8.84 7.42
CA LEU A 129 -4.18 7.45 6.97
C LEU A 129 -3.82 6.48 8.11
N MET A 130 -2.87 6.86 8.97
CA MET A 130 -2.47 6.06 10.11
C MET A 130 -3.58 5.94 11.15
N PHE A 131 -4.45 6.94 11.29
CA PHE A 131 -5.67 6.82 12.09
C PHE A 131 -6.55 5.65 11.63
N PHE A 132 -6.83 5.52 10.33
CA PHE A 132 -7.61 4.40 9.81
C PHE A 132 -6.90 3.06 10.01
N VAL A 133 -5.59 2.99 9.72
CA VAL A 133 -4.79 1.79 9.94
C VAL A 133 -4.89 1.35 11.40
N GLN A 134 -4.67 2.23 12.37
CA GLN A 134 -4.73 1.88 13.79
C GLN A 134 -6.12 1.42 14.23
N ASN A 135 -7.20 2.04 13.72
CA ASN A 135 -8.56 1.57 13.98
C ASN A 135 -8.76 0.15 13.42
N TRP A 136 -8.38 -0.08 12.18
CA TRP A 136 -8.54 -1.38 11.54
C TRP A 136 -7.67 -2.48 12.14
N LEU A 137 -6.48 -2.15 12.66
CA LEU A 137 -5.65 -3.11 13.39
C LEU A 137 -6.35 -3.58 14.68
N ARG A 138 -7.06 -2.69 15.40
CA ARG A 138 -7.84 -3.07 16.59
C ARG A 138 -8.92 -4.10 16.28
N ASP A 139 -9.60 -3.98 15.13
CA ASP A 139 -10.65 -4.93 14.75
C ASP A 139 -10.13 -6.34 14.43
N ILE A 140 -8.85 -6.47 14.09
CA ILE A 140 -8.26 -7.74 13.62
C ILE A 140 -7.22 -8.32 14.58
N GLN A 141 -6.82 -7.60 15.64
CA GLN A 141 -5.78 -8.06 16.58
C GLN A 141 -6.15 -9.35 17.31
N ASP A 142 -7.45 -9.57 17.57
CA ASP A 142 -7.97 -10.73 18.29
C ASP A 142 -8.36 -11.89 17.35
N MET A 143 -8.19 -11.71 16.03
CA MET A 143 -8.44 -12.78 15.08
C MET A 143 -7.25 -13.75 15.08
N GLU A 144 -7.52 -15.05 15.18
CA GLU A 144 -6.50 -16.11 15.29
C GLU A 144 -5.72 -16.32 13.98
N TRP A 145 -4.83 -15.40 13.64
CA TRP A 145 -4.09 -15.40 12.38
C TRP A 145 -2.66 -15.96 12.51
N GLN A 146 -2.24 -16.72 11.50
CA GLN A 146 -0.90 -17.32 11.41
C GLN A 146 0.24 -16.30 11.19
N SER A 147 -0.07 -15.01 11.10
CA SER A 147 0.95 -13.97 10.93
C SER A 147 1.72 -13.78 12.24
N ARG A 148 3.01 -14.10 12.22
CA ARG A 148 3.92 -13.82 13.33
C ARG A 148 4.19 -12.32 13.55
N ARG A 149 3.74 -11.43 12.65
CA ARG A 149 4.06 -9.99 12.69
C ARG A 149 3.29 -9.25 13.79
N LYS A 150 4.00 -8.44 14.56
CA LYS A 150 3.43 -7.52 15.56
C LYS A 150 2.54 -6.46 14.93
N PHE A 151 1.54 -5.97 15.64
CA PHE A 151 0.59 -5.01 15.10
C PHE A 151 1.06 -3.57 15.31
N TYR A 152 1.53 -3.24 16.51
CA TYR A 152 1.77 -1.86 16.94
C TYR A 152 3.24 -1.51 17.04
N SER A 153 3.59 -0.24 16.80
CA SER A 153 5.00 0.19 16.80
C SER A 153 5.70 0.07 18.16
N LYS A 154 4.95 0.06 19.26
CA LYS A 154 5.49 -0.21 20.62
C LYS A 154 6.08 -1.61 20.78
N GLU A 155 5.75 -2.52 19.86
CA GLU A 155 6.23 -3.90 19.85
C GLU A 155 7.39 -4.10 18.87
N ASP A 156 7.82 -3.03 18.18
CA ASP A 156 8.96 -3.07 17.26
C ASP A 156 10.25 -3.44 18.01
N ASN A 157 11.09 -4.22 17.36
CA ASN A 157 12.44 -4.51 17.82
C ASN A 157 13.39 -4.63 16.62
N GLN A 158 14.66 -4.93 16.88
CA GLN A 158 15.70 -4.98 15.84
C GLN A 158 15.41 -6.04 14.76
N ASP A 159 14.73 -7.12 15.11
CA ASP A 159 14.46 -8.24 14.21
C ASP A 159 13.08 -8.16 13.56
N GLN A 160 12.15 -7.40 14.16
CA GLN A 160 10.75 -7.42 13.79
C GLN A 160 10.13 -6.03 13.76
N THR A 161 9.58 -5.68 12.60
CA THR A 161 8.80 -4.47 12.37
C THR A 161 7.31 -4.78 12.33
N SER A 162 6.54 -3.95 13.02
CA SER A 162 5.10 -4.03 13.14
C SER A 162 4.37 -3.65 11.85
N VAL A 163 3.10 -4.02 11.77
CA VAL A 163 2.21 -3.61 10.68
C VAL A 163 2.07 -2.09 10.64
N GLU A 164 1.91 -1.44 11.80
CA GLU A 164 1.82 0.01 11.92
C GLU A 164 3.07 0.72 11.35
N THR A 165 4.27 0.29 11.76
CA THR A 165 5.53 0.88 11.25
C THR A 165 5.72 0.63 9.76
N TYR A 166 5.30 -0.54 9.26
CA TYR A 166 5.34 -0.86 7.85
C TYR A 166 4.45 0.09 7.02
N PHE A 167 3.19 0.30 7.42
CA PHE A 167 2.28 1.23 6.75
C PHE A 167 2.78 2.67 6.81
N PHE A 168 3.29 3.10 7.98
CA PHE A 168 3.88 4.42 8.13
C PHE A 168 5.01 4.67 7.11
N GLY A 169 5.97 3.75 7.03
CA GLY A 169 7.06 3.86 6.05
C GLY A 169 6.55 3.86 4.61
N GLU A 170 5.55 3.02 4.31
CA GLU A 170 4.97 2.96 2.98
C GLU A 170 4.33 4.30 2.58
N TYR A 171 3.48 4.86 3.42
CA TYR A 171 2.80 6.12 3.12
C TYR A 171 3.78 7.30 2.99
N CYS A 172 4.82 7.37 3.81
CA CYS A 172 5.85 8.41 3.64
C CYS A 172 6.56 8.34 2.27
N SER A 173 6.66 7.15 1.66
CA SER A 173 7.32 6.96 0.37
C SER A 173 6.47 7.39 -0.84
N TYR A 174 5.16 7.57 -0.67
CA TYR A 174 4.25 7.89 -1.78
C TYR A 174 4.19 9.38 -2.07
N SER A 175 3.66 9.79 -3.23
CA SER A 175 3.33 11.20 -3.43
C SER A 175 2.05 11.59 -2.70
N GLU A 176 1.89 12.89 -2.44
CA GLU A 176 0.63 13.46 -1.92
C GLU A 176 -0.57 13.13 -2.82
N LYS A 177 -0.39 13.09 -4.15
CA LYS A 177 -1.43 12.69 -5.11
C LYS A 177 -1.94 11.28 -4.81
N THR A 178 -1.02 10.34 -4.61
CA THR A 178 -1.36 8.95 -4.28
C THR A 178 -1.98 8.85 -2.89
N LEU A 179 -1.43 9.55 -1.89
CA LEU A 179 -1.97 9.57 -0.53
C LEU A 179 -3.39 10.13 -0.46
N LYS A 180 -3.70 11.20 -1.18
CA LYS A 180 -5.06 11.77 -1.26
C LYS A 180 -6.07 10.76 -1.82
N LYS A 181 -5.68 9.99 -2.84
CA LYS A 181 -6.54 8.94 -3.40
C LYS A 181 -6.78 7.80 -2.42
N ILE A 182 -5.73 7.38 -1.72
CA ILE A 182 -5.84 6.37 -0.65
C ILE A 182 -6.74 6.89 0.47
N LEU A 183 -6.58 8.15 0.88
CA LEU A 183 -7.36 8.77 1.95
C LEU A 183 -8.85 8.79 1.63
N ILE A 184 -9.22 9.17 0.40
CA ILE A 184 -10.61 9.14 -0.05
C ILE A 184 -11.17 7.72 0.03
N ALA A 185 -10.45 6.73 -0.50
CA ALA A 185 -10.89 5.33 -0.48
C ALA A 185 -10.98 4.76 0.95
N ASP A 186 -10.02 5.08 1.82
CA ASP A 186 -10.00 4.60 3.21
C ASP A 186 -11.11 5.28 4.04
N LEU A 187 -11.43 6.55 3.78
CA LEU A 187 -12.59 7.23 4.35
C LEU A 187 -13.91 6.60 3.91
N GLU A 188 -14.08 6.31 2.62
CA GLU A 188 -15.27 5.62 2.10
C GLU A 188 -15.47 4.25 2.75
N ASN A 189 -14.38 3.47 2.86
CA ASN A 189 -14.39 2.19 3.57
C ASN A 189 -14.82 2.37 5.02
N TYR A 190 -14.21 3.32 5.73
CA TYR A 190 -14.53 3.59 7.13
C TYR A 190 -16.00 3.99 7.33
N LEU A 191 -16.53 4.88 6.49
CA LEU A 191 -17.94 5.31 6.54
C LEU A 191 -18.92 4.17 6.23
N CYS A 192 -18.49 3.19 5.42
CA CYS A 192 -19.27 2.00 5.11
C CYS A 192 -19.08 0.85 6.13
N GLY A 193 -18.34 1.08 7.23
CA GLY A 193 -18.03 0.04 8.22
C GLY A 193 -17.12 -1.08 7.71
N LYS A 194 -16.39 -0.82 6.63
CA LYS A 194 -15.43 -1.76 6.02
C LYS A 194 -14.04 -1.59 6.61
N ASN A 195 -13.33 -2.69 6.67
CA ASN A 195 -11.94 -2.76 7.11
C ASN A 195 -11.09 -3.34 5.98
N ARG A 196 -10.38 -2.47 5.26
CA ARG A 196 -9.56 -2.86 4.10
C ARG A 196 -8.49 -3.90 4.47
N LEU A 197 -7.89 -3.79 5.65
CA LEU A 197 -6.88 -4.75 6.10
C LEU A 197 -7.47 -6.13 6.28
N LYS A 198 -8.65 -6.21 6.92
CA LYS A 198 -9.39 -7.46 7.11
C LYS A 198 -9.82 -8.08 5.77
N GLU A 199 -10.36 -7.28 4.87
CA GLU A 199 -10.79 -7.74 3.53
C GLU A 199 -9.61 -8.30 2.73
N ASN A 200 -8.47 -7.59 2.73
CA ASN A 200 -7.25 -8.08 2.08
C ASN A 200 -6.76 -9.40 2.68
N LEU A 201 -6.79 -9.55 4.01
CA LEU A 201 -6.38 -10.78 4.66
C LEU A 201 -7.29 -11.97 4.30
N ILE A 202 -8.59 -11.75 4.16
CA ILE A 202 -9.55 -12.78 3.76
C ILE A 202 -9.34 -13.16 2.29
N ALA A 203 -9.12 -12.19 1.40
CA ALA A 203 -8.96 -12.40 -0.04
C ALA A 203 -7.67 -13.16 -0.41
N LEU A 204 -6.72 -13.31 0.52
CA LEU A 204 -5.44 -13.99 0.31
C LEU A 204 -5.42 -15.44 0.82
N ARG A 205 -6.57 -15.94 1.29
CA ARG A 205 -6.79 -17.36 1.61
C ARG A 205 -7.26 -18.12 0.38
#